data_AF-A0A0A3XGM5-F1
#
_entry.id   AF-A0A0A3XGM5-F1
#
_cell.length_a   1.000
_cell.length_b   1.000
_cell.length_c   1.000
_cell.angle_alpha   90.00
_cell.angle_beta   90.00
_cell.angle_gamma   90.00
#
_symmetry.space_group_name_H-M   'P 1'
#
loop_
_entity.id
_entity.type
_entity.pdbx_description
1 polymer ?
#
loop_
_entity_poly.entity_id
_entity_poly.type
_entity_poly.pdbx_seq_one_letter_code
_entity_poly.pdbx_strand_id
1 'polypeptide(L)'
;MDNRINEIRRVIRALRVSMKEAEAIMHEQINRDEDCSFVASEILKMRTVMSGLVKERSMLGDNEPILVHHLFIPRRPPTPSRVSVAKRRLVPREVALA
;
A
#
# COMPACT_ATOMS: atom_id res chain seq x y z
N MET A 1 18.13 -6.34 -21.89
CA MET A 1 17.87 -7.06 -20.61
C MET A 1 18.90 -6.56 -19.63
N ASP A 2 18.52 -5.63 -18.78
CA ASP A 2 19.46 -5.05 -17.83
C ASP A 2 19.47 -5.95 -16.60
N ASN A 3 20.56 -6.70 -16.41
CA ASN A 3 20.76 -7.61 -15.27
C ASN A 3 20.38 -6.94 -13.94
N ARG A 4 20.67 -5.64 -13.83
CA ARG A 4 20.33 -4.80 -12.68
C ARG A 4 18.83 -4.66 -12.43
N ILE A 5 18.01 -4.43 -13.47
CA ILE A 5 16.55 -4.34 -13.33
C ILE A 5 16.00 -5.68 -12.83
N ASN A 6 16.47 -6.79 -13.39
CA ASN A 6 16.04 -8.12 -12.97
C ASN A 6 16.40 -8.42 -11.51
N GLU A 7 17.60 -8.02 -11.06
CA GLU A 7 18.01 -8.17 -9.67
C GLU A 7 17.16 -7.30 -8.73
N ILE A 8 16.90 -6.04 -9.08
CA ILE A 8 15.99 -5.18 -8.30
C ILE A 8 14.59 -5.82 -8.20
N ARG A 9 14.05 -6.34 -9.31
CA ARG A 9 12.75 -7.05 -9.29
C ARG A 9 12.79 -8.28 -8.39
N ARG A 10 13.88 -9.04 -8.40
CA ARG A 10 14.10 -10.21 -7.53
C ARG A 10 14.12 -9.80 -6.05
N VAL A 11 14.91 -8.79 -5.69
CA VAL A 11 15.01 -8.29 -4.32
C VAL A 11 13.67 -7.74 -3.84
N ILE A 12 12.94 -6.98 -4.67
CA ILE A 12 11.59 -6.50 -4.33
C ILE A 12 10.64 -7.67 -4.04
N ARG A 13 10.68 -8.75 -4.85
CA ARG A 13 9.84 -9.94 -4.61
C ARG A 13 10.19 -10.60 -3.27
N ALA A 14 11.47 -10.82 -2.99
CA ALA A 14 11.93 -11.41 -1.73
C ALA A 14 11.53 -10.54 -0.53
N LEU A 15 11.81 -9.24 -0.58
CA LEU A 15 11.48 -8.30 0.49
C LEU A 15 9.97 -8.25 0.77
N ARG A 16 9.11 -8.34 -0.26
CA ARG A 16 7.65 -8.41 -0.06
C ARG A 16 7.22 -9.66 0.72
N VAL A 17 7.90 -10.79 0.55
CA VAL A 17 7.61 -12.01 1.30
C VAL A 17 7.96 -11.79 2.77
N SER A 18 9.18 -11.33 3.07
CA SER A 18 9.62 -11.03 4.44
C SER A 18 8.75 -9.98 5.14
N MET A 19 8.32 -8.95 4.40
CA MET A 19 7.38 -7.95 4.94
C MET A 19 6.05 -8.56 5.36
N LYS A 20 5.47 -9.47 4.55
CA LYS A 20 4.22 -10.15 4.88
C LYS A 20 4.35 -11.08 6.07
N GLU A 21 5.48 -11.76 6.19
CA GLU A 21 5.78 -12.61 7.36
C GLU A 21 5.85 -11.77 8.63
N ALA A 22 6.54 -10.62 8.59
CA ALA A 22 6.57 -9.69 9.73
C ALA A 22 5.18 -9.11 10.05
N GLU A 23 4.36 -8.79 9.04
CA GLU A 23 2.98 -8.35 9.25
C GLU A 23 2.13 -9.45 9.92
N ALA A 24 2.32 -10.71 9.55
CA ALA A 24 1.63 -11.83 10.18
C ALA A 24 2.02 -11.98 11.66
N ILE A 25 3.31 -11.86 11.99
CA ILE A 25 3.81 -11.87 13.37
C ILE A 25 3.23 -10.69 14.15
N MET A 26 3.23 -9.49 13.57
CA MET A 26 2.67 -8.30 14.21
C MET A 26 1.17 -8.47 14.50
N HIS A 27 0.41 -9.03 13.56
CA HIS A 27 -1.01 -9.33 13.78
C HIS A 27 -1.22 -10.36 14.90
N GLU A 28 -0.35 -11.36 15.00
CA GLU A 28 -0.42 -12.34 16.09
C GLU A 28 -0.15 -11.68 17.46
N GLN A 29 0.86 -10.83 17.57
CA GLN A 29 1.17 -10.06 18.79
C GLN A 29 -0.01 -9.16 19.18
N ILE A 30 -0.58 -8.44 18.22
CA ILE A 30 -1.76 -7.58 18.46
C ILE A 30 -2.95 -8.41 18.97
N ASN A 31 -3.22 -9.57 18.37
CA ASN A 31 -4.33 -10.43 18.79
C ASN A 31 -4.15 -11.01 20.20
N ARG A 32 -2.92 -11.00 20.73
CA ARG A 32 -2.58 -11.44 22.08
C ARG A 32 -2.37 -10.27 23.06
N ASP A 33 -2.63 -9.04 22.62
CA ASP A 33 -2.35 -7.80 23.37
C ASP A 33 -0.87 -7.69 23.83
N GLU A 34 0.05 -8.25 23.04
CA GLU A 34 1.50 -8.18 23.27
C GLU A 34 2.10 -6.89 22.67
N ASP A 35 3.26 -6.45 23.18
CA ASP A 35 3.98 -5.33 22.59
C ASP A 35 4.52 -5.69 21.20
N CYS A 36 4.05 -4.96 20.18
CA CYS A 36 4.46 -5.14 18.79
C CYS A 36 5.43 -4.06 18.27
N SER A 37 5.95 -3.19 19.15
CA SER A 37 6.79 -2.04 18.80
C SER A 37 8.04 -2.44 17.99
N PHE A 38 8.68 -3.54 18.36
CA PHE A 38 9.85 -4.07 17.67
C PHE A 38 9.53 -4.49 16.23
N VAL A 39 8.50 -5.31 16.05
CA VAL A 39 8.11 -5.82 14.72
C VAL A 39 7.60 -4.67 13.85
N ALA A 40 6.86 -3.72 14.41
CA ALA A 40 6.44 -2.52 13.72
C ALA A 40 7.63 -1.68 13.21
N SER A 41 8.68 -1.52 14.04
CA SER A 41 9.91 -0.83 13.65
C SER A 41 10.62 -1.54 12.49
N GLU A 42 10.72 -2.87 12.53
CA GLU A 42 11.31 -3.66 11.44
C GLU A 42 10.52 -3.52 10.12
N ILE A 43 9.18 -3.51 10.19
CA ILE A 43 8.34 -3.26 9.01
C ILE A 43 8.62 -1.87 8.41
N LEU A 44 8.82 -0.84 9.23
CA LEU A 44 9.16 0.50 8.75
C LEU A 44 10.55 0.56 8.08
N LYS A 45 11.53 -0.17 8.62
CA LYS A 45 12.85 -0.32 7.98
C LYS A 45 12.74 -1.01 6.63
N MET A 46 12.00 -2.12 6.54
CA MET A 46 11.74 -2.81 5.28
C MET A 46 11.01 -1.93 4.27
N ARG A 47 10.04 -1.10 4.70
CA ARG A 47 9.36 -0.12 3.83
C ARG A 47 10.32 0.91 3.26
N THR A 48 11.30 1.35 4.03
CA THR A 48 12.33 2.29 3.57
C THR A 48 13.18 1.66 2.47
N VAL A 49 13.62 0.42 2.67
CA VAL A 49 14.37 -0.34 1.65
C VAL A 49 13.52 -0.54 0.38
N MET A 50 12.27 -0.95 0.54
CA MET A 50 11.32 -1.12 -0.58
C MET A 50 11.16 0.17 -1.38
N SER A 51 11.00 1.32 -0.71
CA SER A 51 10.89 2.61 -1.39
C SER A 51 12.16 2.96 -2.18
N GLY A 52 13.34 2.64 -1.65
CA GLY A 52 14.61 2.84 -2.35
C GLY A 52 14.69 2.02 -3.63
N LEU A 53 14.40 0.72 -3.54
CA LEU A 53 14.41 -0.20 -4.69
C LEU A 53 13.40 0.20 -5.76
N VAL A 54 12.19 0.63 -5.38
CA VAL A 54 11.17 1.10 -6.34
C VAL A 54 11.62 2.37 -7.06
N LYS A 55 12.23 3.33 -6.34
CA LYS A 55 12.78 4.54 -6.96
C LYS A 55 13.89 4.19 -7.95
N GLU A 56 14.82 3.32 -7.56
CA GLU A 56 15.91 2.86 -8.43
C GLU A 56 15.37 2.19 -9.70
N ARG A 57 14.40 1.28 -9.54
CA ARG A 57 13.74 0.61 -10.65
C ARG A 57 13.09 1.59 -11.62
N SER A 58 12.37 2.59 -11.10
CA SER A 58 11.74 3.64 -11.93
C SER A 58 12.76 4.54 -12.64
N MET A 59 13.89 4.86 -12.01
CA MET A 59 14.99 5.60 -12.66
C MET A 59 15.62 4.80 -13.82
N LEU A 60 15.61 3.48 -13.73
CA LEU A 60 16.05 2.57 -14.81
C LEU A 60 14.97 2.36 -15.89
N GLY A 61 13.82 3.03 -15.79
CA GLY A 61 12.74 2.95 -16.77
C GLY A 61 11.79 1.76 -16.59
N ASP A 62 12.00 0.90 -15.59
CA ASP A 62 11.08 -0.22 -15.29
C ASP A 62 9.94 0.25 -14.37
N ASN A 63 8.83 0.60 -15.01
CA ASN A 63 7.58 0.97 -14.37
C ASN A 63 6.53 -0.13 -14.40
N GLU A 64 6.86 -1.31 -14.96
CA GLU A 64 5.93 -2.42 -15.08
C GLU A 64 5.63 -3.00 -13.69
N PRO A 65 4.35 -3.21 -13.33
CA PRO A 65 4.00 -3.83 -12.06
C PRO A 65 4.74 -5.14 -11.82
N ILE A 66 5.30 -5.30 -10.61
CA ILE A 66 5.76 -6.59 -10.15
C ILE A 66 4.53 -7.34 -9.66
N LEU A 67 3.91 -8.09 -10.57
CA LEU A 67 2.82 -8.99 -10.25
C LEU A 67 3.33 -10.13 -9.38
N VAL A 68 2.72 -10.29 -8.22
CA VAL A 68 2.87 -11.44 -7.33
C VAL A 68 1.49 -12.07 -7.29
N HIS A 69 1.37 -13.36 -7.58
CA HIS A 69 0.09 -14.06 -7.38
C HIS A 69 -0.32 -13.90 -5.93
N HIS A 70 -1.35 -13.11 -5.70
CA HIS A 70 -1.94 -12.90 -4.39
C HIS A 70 -3.10 -13.88 -4.28
N LEU A 71 -2.91 -14.97 -3.54
CA LEU A 71 -4.01 -15.83 -3.09
C LEU A 71 -4.89 -15.14 -2.02
N PHE A 72 -4.59 -13.86 -1.72
CA PHE A 72 -5.34 -13.06 -0.78
C PHE A 72 -6.67 -12.61 -1.41
N ILE A 73 -7.77 -13.22 -0.95
CA ILE A 73 -9.12 -12.74 -1.21
C ILE A 73 -9.35 -11.54 -0.28
N PRO A 74 -9.54 -10.31 -0.80
CA PRO A 74 -9.83 -9.16 0.04
C PRO A 74 -11.09 -9.41 0.86
N ARG A 75 -11.00 -9.38 2.19
CA ARG A 75 -12.16 -9.51 3.08
C ARG A 75 -13.10 -8.30 3.03
N ARG A 76 -12.63 -7.17 2.48
CA ARG A 76 -13.44 -5.96 2.28
C ARG A 76 -13.72 -5.76 0.79
N PRO A 77 -14.98 -5.58 0.39
CA PRO A 77 -15.32 -5.13 -0.95
C PRO A 77 -14.57 -3.80 -1.23
N PRO A 78 -14.07 -3.59 -2.46
CA PRO A 78 -13.49 -2.31 -2.82
C PRO A 78 -14.54 -1.22 -2.59
N THR A 79 -14.16 -0.15 -1.89
CA THR A 79 -15.03 1.02 -1.74
C THR A 79 -15.42 1.51 -3.13
N PRO A 80 -16.72 1.64 -3.43
CA PRO A 80 -17.14 2.12 -4.74
C PRO A 80 -16.52 3.49 -4.97
N SER A 81 -15.98 3.70 -6.17
CA SER A 81 -15.46 5.00 -6.57
C SER A 81 -16.57 6.02 -6.32
N ARG A 82 -16.30 7.03 -5.50
CA ARG A 82 -17.23 8.16 -5.34
C ARG A 82 -17.24 8.88 -6.69
N VAL A 83 -18.14 8.46 -7.59
CA VAL A 83 -18.55 9.28 -8.71
C VAL A 83 -18.90 10.63 -8.09
N SER A 84 -18.25 11.70 -8.52
CA SER A 84 -18.48 13.03 -7.98
C SER A 84 -19.94 13.38 -8.24
N VAL A 85 -20.80 13.13 -7.25
CA VAL A 85 -22.17 13.62 -7.28
C VAL A 85 -22.04 15.14 -7.36
N ALA A 86 -22.47 15.71 -8.48
CA ALA A 86 -22.46 17.15 -8.69
C ALA A 86 -23.05 17.81 -7.44
N LYS A 87 -22.25 18.66 -6.78
CA LYS A 87 -22.68 19.36 -5.56
C LYS A 87 -23.98 20.08 -5.86
N ARG A 88 -25.07 19.76 -5.14
CA ARG A 88 -26.33 20.50 -5.24
C ARG A 88 -26.01 21.96 -4.90
N ARG A 89 -26.31 22.86 -5.85
CA ARG A 89 -26.12 24.30 -5.67
C ARG A 89 -27.13 24.76 -4.62
N LEU A 90 -26.64 25.24 -3.48
CA LEU A 90 -27.49 25.88 -2.46
C LEU A 90 -28.06 27.15 -3.09
N VAL A 91 -29.39 27.25 -3.15
CA VAL A 91 -30.08 28.48 -3.57
C VAL A 91 -30.08 29.44 -2.38
N PRO A 92 -29.68 30.71 -2.56
CA PRO A 92 -29.76 31.70 -1.49
C PRO A 92 -31.19 31.88 -0.98
N ARG A 93 -31.34 31.98 0.33
CA ARG A 93 -32.61 32.26 1.01
C ARG A 93 -32.89 33.76 0.96
N GLU A 94 -33.37 34.23 -0.18
CA GLU A 94 -34.08 35.50 -0.34
C GLU A 94 -35.32 35.10 -1.16
N VAL A 95 -36.53 35.03 -0.62
CA VAL A 95 -37.33 36.16 -0.15
C VAL A 95 -38.32 35.62 0.90
N ALA A 96 -38.22 36.13 2.12
CA ALA A 96 -39.30 36.04 3.10
C ALA A 96 -39.44 37.43 3.72
N LEU A 97 -40.07 38.34 2.98
CA LEU A 97 -40.73 39.55 3.47
C LEU A 97 -41.34 40.29 2.26
N ALA A 98 -42.63 40.01 2.02
CA ALA A 98 -43.64 40.95 1.54
C ALA A 98 -45.00 40.37 1.93
#